data_AF-A0A0F2QGQ5-F1
#
_entry.id   AF-A0A0F2QGQ5-F1
#
_cell.length_a   1.000
_cell.length_b   1.000
_cell.length_c   1.000
_cell.angle_alpha   90.00
_cell.angle_beta   90.00
_cell.angle_gamma   90.00
#
_symmetry.space_group_name_H-M   'P 1'
#
loop_
_entity.id
_entity.type
_entity.pdbx_description
1 polymer ?
#
loop_
_entity_poly.entity_id
_entity_poly.type
_entity_poly.pdbx_seq_one_letter_code
_entity_poly.pdbx_strand_id
1 'polypeptide(L)'
;MSRLDKLVETVQTYQELATENYDRIRGLAEQIRGGLCDYIGMGEMTCVFLVPPTGPFEPRAYGDTAFSMPPRGFRQIAPVSFGLAVRLSRANDWLRVTMECRKSGESFIVKIEDGAEYEFKLPLSFETQLPFYDHIYSHILNWFTDQIERYKNGEYGGRGIGFDFADDTSEQAV
;
A
#
# COMPACT_ATOMS: atom_id res chain seq x y z
N MET A 1 -35.13 -8.50 -27.79
CA MET A 1 -34.09 -8.94 -26.85
C MET A 1 -34.62 -10.07 -25.99
N SER A 2 -33.89 -11.18 -25.92
CA SER A 2 -34.16 -12.29 -25.01
C SER A 2 -33.73 -11.95 -23.58
N ARG A 3 -34.21 -12.73 -22.59
CA ARG A 3 -33.73 -12.61 -21.20
C ARG A 3 -32.22 -12.90 -21.09
N LEU A 4 -31.71 -13.80 -21.93
CA LEU A 4 -30.29 -14.14 -21.98
C LEU A 4 -29.47 -12.98 -22.56
N ASP A 5 -29.96 -12.32 -23.62
CA ASP A 5 -29.24 -11.20 -24.26
C ASP A 5 -29.01 -10.07 -23.25
N LYS A 6 -30.05 -9.74 -22.46
CA LYS A 6 -29.95 -8.72 -21.40
C LYS A 6 -28.95 -9.12 -20.31
N LEU A 7 -28.89 -10.39 -19.95
CA LEU A 7 -27.89 -10.90 -19.00
C LEU A 7 -26.48 -10.78 -19.56
N VAL A 8 -26.27 -11.17 -20.82
CA VAL A 8 -24.97 -11.10 -21.48
C VAL A 8 -24.47 -9.66 -21.53
N GLU A 9 -25.31 -8.71 -21.97
CA GLU A 9 -24.97 -7.29 -22.04
C GLU A 9 -24.63 -6.73 -20.64
N THR A 10 -25.44 -7.05 -19.63
CA THR A 10 -25.20 -6.58 -18.25
C THR A 10 -23.90 -7.15 -17.68
N VAL A 11 -23.61 -8.43 -17.91
CA VAL A 11 -22.38 -9.09 -17.44
C VAL A 11 -21.15 -8.52 -18.13
N GLN A 12 -21.24 -8.22 -19.43
CA GLN A 12 -20.14 -7.60 -20.15
C GLN A 12 -19.77 -6.24 -19.56
N THR A 13 -20.76 -5.37 -19.33
CA THR A 13 -20.53 -4.07 -18.67
C THR A 13 -19.91 -4.24 -17.28
N TYR A 14 -20.38 -5.22 -16.50
CA TYR A 14 -19.79 -5.51 -15.18
C TYR A 14 -18.31 -5.88 -15.27
N GLN A 15 -17.94 -6.73 -16.24
CA GLN A 15 -16.54 -7.17 -16.45
C GLN A 15 -15.63 -6.01 -16.87
N GLU A 16 -16.12 -5.12 -17.73
CA GLU A 16 -15.41 -3.90 -18.14
C GLU A 16 -15.16 -2.99 -16.94
N LEU A 17 -16.18 -2.73 -16.11
CA LEU A 17 -16.06 -1.92 -14.90
C LEU A 17 -15.13 -2.54 -13.84
N ALA A 18 -15.17 -3.86 -13.66
CA ALA A 18 -14.28 -4.56 -12.74
C ALA A 18 -12.80 -4.46 -13.19
N THR A 19 -12.57 -4.52 -14.51
CA THR A 19 -11.23 -4.36 -15.10
C THR A 19 -10.73 -2.92 -14.90
N GLU A 20 -11.56 -1.93 -15.26
CA GLU A 20 -11.23 -0.52 -15.07
C GLU A 20 -10.91 -0.17 -13.61
N ASN A 21 -11.71 -0.66 -12.66
CA ASN A 21 -11.49 -0.41 -11.24
C ASN A 21 -10.12 -0.91 -10.78
N TYR A 22 -9.76 -2.15 -11.14
CA TYR A 22 -8.46 -2.72 -10.78
C TYR A 22 -7.30 -1.94 -11.42
N ASP A 23 -7.39 -1.66 -12.72
CA ASP A 23 -6.31 -1.03 -13.47
C ASP A 23 -6.04 0.40 -12.96
N ARG A 24 -7.10 1.16 -12.64
CA ARG A 24 -6.93 2.50 -12.07
C ARG A 24 -6.35 2.48 -10.65
N ILE A 25 -6.82 1.58 -9.78
CA ILE A 25 -6.28 1.47 -8.41
C ILE A 25 -4.80 1.06 -8.45
N ARG A 26 -4.46 0.10 -9.32
CA ARG A 26 -3.08 -0.31 -9.55
C ARG A 26 -2.22 0.88 -10.01
N GLY A 27 -2.71 1.65 -10.97
CA GLY A 27 -2.02 2.86 -11.45
C GLY A 27 -1.77 3.87 -10.34
N LEU A 28 -2.77 4.13 -9.48
CA LEU A 28 -2.62 5.00 -8.31
C LEU A 28 -1.58 4.46 -7.32
N ALA A 29 -1.60 3.16 -7.03
CA ALA A 29 -0.64 2.53 -6.13
C ALA A 29 0.81 2.66 -6.62
N GLU A 30 1.04 2.48 -7.92
CA GLU A 30 2.37 2.67 -8.53
C GLU A 30 2.83 4.14 -8.50
N GLN A 31 1.91 5.09 -8.70
CA GLN A 31 2.21 6.52 -8.56
C GLN A 31 2.56 6.88 -7.12
N ILE A 32 1.81 6.37 -6.14
CA ILE A 32 2.11 6.57 -4.72
C ILE A 32 3.49 5.99 -4.39
N ARG A 33 3.79 4.76 -4.84
CA ARG A 33 5.09 4.11 -4.63
C ARG A 33 6.24 4.97 -5.15
N GLY A 34 6.12 5.49 -6.37
CA GLY A 34 7.12 6.36 -6.98
C GLY A 34 7.31 7.67 -6.21
N GLY A 35 6.23 8.46 -6.09
CA GLY A 35 6.32 9.81 -5.53
C GLY A 35 6.58 9.86 -4.03
N LEU A 36 6.16 8.85 -3.25
CA LEU A 36 6.52 8.78 -1.83
C LEU A 36 8.03 8.65 -1.63
N CYS A 37 8.72 7.94 -2.53
CA CYS A 37 10.16 7.79 -2.41
C CYS A 37 10.92 9.10 -2.69
N ASP A 38 10.47 9.85 -3.70
CA ASP A 38 10.96 11.19 -3.99
C ASP A 38 10.68 12.15 -2.82
N TYR A 39 9.51 12.05 -2.19
CA TYR A 39 9.11 12.88 -1.05
C TYR A 39 9.98 12.63 0.19
N ILE A 40 10.28 11.37 0.54
CA ILE A 40 11.12 11.04 1.71
C ILE A 40 12.58 11.49 1.52
N GLY A 41 13.04 11.63 0.27
CA GLY A 41 14.37 12.17 -0.02
C GLY A 41 15.52 11.17 0.17
N MET A 42 15.28 9.89 -0.10
CA MET A 42 16.32 8.83 -0.02
C MET A 42 17.31 8.83 -1.20
N GLY A 43 17.23 9.82 -2.09
CA GLY A 43 18.08 9.94 -3.28
C GLY A 43 17.80 8.82 -4.28
N GLU A 44 18.86 8.21 -4.83
CA GLU A 44 18.74 7.14 -5.83
C GLU A 44 18.38 5.76 -5.23
N MET A 45 18.29 5.64 -3.91
CA MET A 45 17.96 4.37 -3.26
C MET A 45 16.47 4.08 -3.40
N THR A 46 16.13 2.86 -3.85
CA THR A 46 14.74 2.40 -3.77
C THR A 46 14.31 2.31 -2.32
N CYS A 47 13.27 3.06 -1.98
CA CYS A 47 12.79 3.20 -0.61
C CYS A 47 11.32 2.84 -0.43
N VAL A 48 10.60 2.48 -1.50
CA VAL A 48 9.22 1.99 -1.41
C VAL A 48 9.00 0.83 -2.39
N PHE A 49 8.51 -0.30 -1.88
CA PHE A 49 8.01 -1.42 -2.70
C PHE A 49 6.51 -1.63 -2.50
N LEU A 50 5.82 -2.07 -3.55
CA LEU A 50 4.48 -2.63 -3.43
C LEU A 50 4.60 -4.10 -3.01
N VAL A 51 3.95 -4.44 -1.89
CA VAL A 51 3.99 -5.76 -1.25
C VAL A 51 2.58 -6.24 -0.90
N PRO A 52 2.35 -7.55 -0.67
CA PRO A 52 1.04 -8.05 -0.26
C PRO A 52 0.53 -7.34 1.00
N PRO A 53 -0.79 -7.05 1.09
CA PRO A 53 -1.36 -6.29 2.20
C PRO A 53 -1.30 -7.05 3.54
N THR A 54 -1.24 -8.38 3.51
CA THR A 54 -1.20 -9.23 4.70
C THR A 54 -0.15 -10.33 4.56
N GLY A 55 0.14 -11.02 5.67
CA GLY A 55 1.16 -12.07 5.70
C GLY A 55 2.60 -11.52 5.73
N PRO A 56 3.60 -12.42 5.74
CA PRO A 56 5.01 -12.04 5.67
C PRO A 56 5.36 -11.46 4.28
N PHE A 57 6.34 -10.56 4.24
CA PHE A 57 6.86 -10.00 3.00
C PHE A 57 8.36 -9.75 3.08
N GLU A 58 8.99 -9.64 1.91
CA GLU A 58 10.36 -9.17 1.73
C GLU A 58 10.34 -7.83 0.98
N PRO A 59 11.31 -6.95 1.15
CA PRO A 59 11.36 -5.66 0.45
C PRO A 59 11.80 -5.84 -1.02
N ARG A 60 10.90 -6.33 -1.86
CA ARG A 60 11.11 -6.53 -3.30
C ARG A 60 9.85 -6.19 -4.10
N ALA A 61 9.99 -6.08 -5.42
CA ALA A 61 8.84 -5.90 -6.30
C ALA A 61 8.00 -7.19 -6.39
N TYR A 62 6.73 -7.13 -5.96
CA TYR A 62 5.76 -8.25 -6.07
C TYR A 62 4.89 -8.20 -7.32
N GLY A 63 4.90 -7.08 -8.04
CA GLY A 63 4.02 -6.84 -9.18
C GLY A 63 2.55 -7.13 -8.82
N ASP A 64 1.92 -8.00 -9.59
CA ASP A 64 0.49 -8.31 -9.45
C ASP A 64 0.13 -8.96 -8.10
N THR A 65 1.08 -9.65 -7.47
CA THR A 65 0.86 -10.31 -6.16
C THR A 65 0.89 -9.33 -4.98
N ALA A 66 1.21 -8.06 -5.21
CA ALA A 66 1.12 -7.03 -4.17
C ALA A 66 -0.33 -6.67 -3.79
N PHE A 67 -1.31 -7.05 -4.62
CA PHE A 67 -2.70 -6.64 -4.48
C PHE A 67 -3.56 -7.80 -3.94
N SER A 68 -4.60 -7.47 -3.17
CA SER A 68 -5.56 -8.45 -2.64
C SER A 68 -6.42 -9.11 -3.73
N MET A 69 -6.43 -8.55 -4.94
CA MET A 69 -7.17 -9.05 -6.08
C MET A 69 -6.23 -9.47 -7.21
N PRO A 70 -6.41 -10.65 -7.82
CA PRO A 70 -5.57 -11.07 -8.93
C PRO A 70 -5.87 -10.26 -10.20
N PRO A 71 -4.87 -10.07 -11.07
CA PRO A 71 -5.00 -9.32 -12.34
C PRO A 71 -5.85 -10.06 -13.38
N ARG A 72 -6.03 -11.37 -13.21
CA ARG A 72 -6.76 -12.27 -14.11
C ARG A 72 -7.60 -13.25 -13.31
N GLY A 73 -8.66 -13.78 -13.93
CA GLY A 73 -9.58 -14.72 -13.28
C GLY A 73 -10.81 -14.02 -12.71
N PHE A 74 -11.31 -14.52 -11.58
CA PHE A 74 -12.52 -14.00 -10.95
C PHE A 74 -12.27 -12.61 -10.34
N ARG A 75 -12.84 -11.57 -10.94
CA ARG A 75 -12.78 -10.19 -10.47
C ARG A 75 -14.15 -9.69 -10.07
N GLN A 76 -14.20 -9.03 -8.92
CA GLN A 76 -15.38 -8.34 -8.41
C GLN A 76 -15.14 -6.85 -8.42
N ILE A 77 -16.21 -6.06 -8.52
CA ILE A 77 -16.14 -4.62 -8.24
C ILE A 77 -16.10 -4.46 -6.72
N ALA A 78 -14.89 -4.33 -6.18
CA ALA A 78 -14.63 -4.22 -4.75
C ALA A 78 -13.42 -3.32 -4.48
N PRO A 79 -13.25 -2.83 -3.24
CA PRO A 79 -11.98 -2.23 -2.82
C PRO A 79 -10.80 -3.19 -3.05
N VAL A 80 -9.64 -2.63 -3.37
CA VAL A 80 -8.40 -3.38 -3.56
C VAL A 80 -7.40 -2.92 -2.50
N SER A 81 -6.81 -3.88 -1.80
CA SER A 81 -5.83 -3.63 -0.75
C SER A 81 -4.43 -3.96 -1.23
N PHE A 82 -3.43 -3.22 -0.77
CA PHE A 82 -2.02 -3.45 -1.05
C PHE A 82 -1.17 -2.87 0.09
N GLY A 83 0.07 -3.33 0.23
CA GLY A 83 1.03 -2.77 1.18
C GLY A 83 2.08 -1.92 0.49
N LEU A 84 2.49 -0.83 1.14
CA LEU A 84 3.73 -0.11 0.83
C LEU A 84 4.80 -0.53 1.84
N ALA A 85 5.80 -1.28 1.40
CA ALA A 85 7.01 -1.49 2.18
C ALA A 85 7.89 -0.25 2.06
N VAL A 86 7.91 0.59 3.08
CA VAL A 86 8.66 1.83 3.17
C VAL A 86 9.97 1.59 3.93
N ARG A 87 11.08 2.00 3.34
CA ARG A 87 12.40 1.94 3.97
C ARG A 87 12.54 3.08 4.97
N LEU A 88 12.94 2.74 6.19
CA LEU A 88 13.01 3.70 7.30
C LEU A 88 14.43 4.12 7.64
N SER A 89 15.42 3.31 7.27
CA SER A 89 16.81 3.55 7.62
C SER A 89 17.75 3.16 6.48
N ARG A 90 19.03 3.56 6.63
CA ARG A 90 20.10 3.08 5.75
C ARG A 90 20.39 1.59 5.97
N ALA A 91 20.08 1.03 7.14
CA ALA A 91 20.38 -0.34 7.57
C ALA A 91 19.31 -1.38 7.18
N ASN A 92 18.63 -1.19 6.04
CA ASN A 92 17.64 -2.13 5.49
C ASN A 92 16.43 -2.41 6.40
N ASP A 93 16.01 -1.43 7.20
CA ASP A 93 14.77 -1.51 7.98
C ASP A 93 13.55 -1.15 7.11
N TRP A 94 12.54 -2.03 7.10
CA TRP A 94 11.34 -1.88 6.27
C TRP A 94 10.06 -1.98 7.08
N LEU A 95 9.08 -1.20 6.66
CA LEU A 95 7.77 -1.14 7.26
C LEU A 95 6.67 -1.29 6.24
N ARG A 96 5.71 -2.19 6.46
CA ARG A 96 4.50 -2.21 5.64
C ARG A 96 3.46 -1.23 6.17
N VAL A 97 3.08 -0.28 5.33
CA VAL A 97 1.86 0.51 5.48
C VAL A 97 0.78 -0.10 4.59
N THR A 98 -0.24 -0.69 5.19
CA THR A 98 -1.35 -1.31 4.45
C THR A 98 -2.36 -0.25 4.02
N MET A 99 -2.80 -0.33 2.77
CA MET A 99 -3.81 0.55 2.19
C MET A 99 -4.98 -0.26 1.64
N GLU A 100 -6.18 0.31 1.74
CA GLU A 100 -7.36 -0.13 1.01
C GLU A 100 -7.84 1.01 0.13
N CYS A 101 -7.97 0.77 -1.17
CA CYS A 101 -8.38 1.78 -2.13
C CYS A 101 -9.69 1.39 -2.81
N ARG A 102 -10.58 2.37 -2.99
CA ARG A 102 -11.85 2.23 -3.70
C ARG A 102 -12.12 3.43 -4.59
N LYS A 103 -12.73 3.21 -5.75
CA LYS A 103 -13.29 4.31 -6.57
C LYS A 103 -14.61 4.77 -5.95
N SER A 104 -14.82 6.08 -5.85
CA SER A 104 -16.07 6.71 -5.41
C SER A 104 -16.43 7.83 -6.38
N GLY A 105 -17.33 7.54 -7.33
CA GLY A 105 -17.66 8.47 -8.42
C GLY A 105 -16.43 8.82 -9.26
N GLU A 106 -16.02 10.09 -9.22
CA GLU A 106 -14.85 10.65 -9.91
C GLU A 106 -13.61 10.79 -9.00
N SER A 107 -13.67 10.25 -7.78
CA SER A 107 -12.58 10.28 -6.81
C SER A 107 -12.09 8.87 -6.48
N PHE A 108 -10.87 8.77 -5.94
CA PHE A 108 -10.41 7.59 -5.22
C PHE A 108 -10.41 7.88 -3.72
N ILE A 109 -10.87 6.91 -2.93
CA ILE A 109 -10.73 6.96 -1.48
C ILE A 109 -9.70 5.91 -1.10
N VAL A 110 -8.61 6.34 -0.47
CA VAL A 110 -7.56 5.48 0.06
C VAL A 110 -7.60 5.54 1.58
N LYS A 111 -7.78 4.38 2.20
CA LYS A 111 -7.74 4.20 3.64
C LYS A 111 -6.41 3.60 4.03
N ILE A 112 -5.72 4.20 5.00
CA ILE A 112 -4.55 3.59 5.64
C ILE A 112 -5.03 2.73 6.82
N GLU A 113 -4.51 1.51 6.96
CA GLU A 113 -4.80 0.65 8.11
C GLU A 113 -4.43 1.36 9.42
N ASP A 114 -5.33 1.36 10.40
CA ASP A 114 -5.21 2.13 11.65
C ASP A 114 -4.97 3.64 11.47
N GLY A 115 -5.25 4.19 10.28
CA GLY A 115 -5.07 5.59 9.92
C GLY A 115 -6.34 6.24 9.39
N ALA A 116 -6.18 7.38 8.72
CA ALA A 116 -7.29 8.12 8.13
C ALA A 116 -7.60 7.66 6.70
N GLU A 117 -8.77 8.09 6.21
CA GLU A 117 -9.12 8.03 4.79
C GLU A 117 -8.68 9.32 4.10
N TYR A 118 -8.17 9.20 2.88
CA TYR A 118 -7.80 10.30 2.01
C TYR A 118 -8.56 10.21 0.69
N GLU A 119 -9.14 11.34 0.26
CA GLU A 119 -9.85 11.42 -1.02
C GLU A 119 -8.95 12.09 -2.08
N PHE A 120 -8.66 11.36 -3.14
CA PHE A 120 -8.02 11.89 -4.34
C PHE A 120 -9.06 12.28 -5.38
N LYS A 121 -9.00 13.53 -5.83
CA LYS A 121 -9.75 13.99 -7.00
C LYS A 121 -8.92 13.79 -8.26
N LEU A 122 -9.54 13.25 -9.31
CA LEU A 122 -8.90 13.09 -10.62
C LEU A 122 -8.87 14.42 -11.39
N PRO A 123 -7.84 14.69 -12.21
CA PRO A 123 -6.66 13.87 -12.50
C PRO A 123 -5.58 13.97 -11.40
N LEU A 124 -4.79 12.90 -11.25
CA LEU A 124 -3.68 12.85 -10.29
C LEU A 124 -2.42 13.51 -10.88
N SER A 125 -1.73 14.29 -10.06
CA SER A 125 -0.36 14.76 -10.28
C SER A 125 0.47 14.66 -8.99
N PHE A 126 1.80 14.64 -9.10
CA PHE A 126 2.69 14.61 -7.94
C PHE A 126 2.36 15.73 -6.93
N GLU A 127 2.14 16.96 -7.41
CA GLU A 127 1.81 18.13 -6.59
C GLU A 127 0.48 17.92 -5.83
N THR A 128 -0.53 17.34 -6.47
CA THR A 128 -1.81 17.01 -5.82
C THR A 128 -1.69 15.88 -4.80
N GLN A 129 -0.63 15.07 -4.89
CA GLN A 129 -0.37 13.93 -4.00
C GLN A 129 0.54 14.29 -2.81
N LEU A 130 1.21 15.46 -2.83
CA LEU A 130 2.06 15.93 -1.73
C LEU A 130 1.37 15.86 -0.35
N PRO A 131 0.10 16.31 -0.17
CA PRO A 131 -0.55 16.21 1.13
C PRO A 131 -0.78 14.77 1.59
N PHE A 132 -0.93 13.83 0.64
CA PHE A 132 -1.05 12.42 0.98
C PHE A 132 0.30 11.82 1.38
N TYR A 133 1.40 12.22 0.74
CA TYR A 133 2.73 11.78 1.17
C TYR A 133 3.08 12.28 2.57
N ASP A 134 2.74 13.54 2.88
CA ASP A 134 2.86 14.09 4.23
C ASP A 134 2.00 13.32 5.25
N HIS A 135 0.81 12.90 4.84
CA HIS A 135 -0.06 12.07 5.67
C HIS A 135 0.54 10.69 5.98
N ILE A 136 1.08 9.99 4.97
CA ILE A 136 1.78 8.71 5.17
C ILE A 136 3.00 8.90 6.08
N TYR A 137 3.82 9.91 5.81
CA TYR A 137 5.01 10.20 6.60
C TYR A 137 4.66 10.45 8.07
N SER A 138 3.66 11.29 8.32
CA SER A 138 3.16 11.59 9.67
C SER A 138 2.61 10.33 10.35
N HIS A 139 1.87 9.49 9.63
CA HIS A 139 1.36 8.22 10.17
C HIS A 139 2.50 7.29 10.63
N ILE A 140 3.54 7.11 9.79
CA ILE A 140 4.71 6.31 10.14
C ILE A 140 5.43 6.88 11.37
N LEU A 141 5.69 8.18 11.38
CA LEU A 141 6.41 8.84 12.47
C LEU A 141 5.65 8.76 13.80
N ASN A 142 4.34 8.99 13.77
CA ASN A 142 3.47 8.89 14.94
C ASN A 142 3.45 7.47 15.47
N TRP A 143 3.37 6.46 14.59
CA TRP A 143 3.39 5.07 15.01
C TRP A 143 4.66 4.74 15.83
N PHE A 144 5.84 5.13 15.36
CA PHE A 144 7.09 4.90 16.11
C PHE A 144 7.11 5.67 17.43
N THR A 145 6.68 6.93 17.41
CA THR A 145 6.64 7.79 18.61
C THR A 145 5.74 7.16 19.67
N ASP A 146 4.56 6.67 19.28
CA ASP A 146 3.62 6.00 20.17
C ASP A 146 4.19 4.69 20.74
N GLN A 147 4.89 3.88 19.93
CA GLN A 147 5.53 2.66 20.44
C GLN A 147 6.65 2.96 21.45
N ILE A 148 7.45 3.99 21.19
CA ILE A 148 8.51 4.43 22.11
C ILE A 148 7.91 4.87 23.45
N GLU A 149 6.85 5.68 23.42
CA GLU A 149 6.19 6.15 24.64
C GLU A 149 5.51 5.02 25.42
N ARG A 150 4.81 4.10 24.73
CA ARG A 150 4.23 2.90 25.35
C ARG A 150 5.29 2.05 26.05
N TYR A 151 6.45 1.86 25.40
CA TYR A 151 7.55 1.11 25.99
C TYR A 151 8.11 1.80 27.25
N LYS A 152 8.37 3.11 27.19
CA LYS A 152 8.86 3.90 28.34
C LYS A 152 7.89 3.86 29.53
N ASN A 153 6.59 3.84 29.27
CA ASN A 153 5.55 3.85 30.29
C ASN A 153 5.17 2.43 30.78
N GLY A 154 5.82 1.38 30.28
CA GLY A 154 5.54 0.01 30.71
C GLY A 154 4.25 -0.61 30.14
N GLU A 155 3.64 0.04 29.15
CA GLU A 155 2.39 -0.38 28.47
C GLU A 155 2.69 -1.10 27.14
N TYR A 156 3.68 -2.00 27.12
CA TYR A 156 4.10 -2.74 25.94
C TYR A 156 3.47 -4.15 25.89
N GLY A 157 3.28 -4.70 24.68
CA GLY A 157 2.66 -6.03 24.48
C GLY A 157 1.52 -6.09 23.44
N GLY A 158 1.29 -5.03 22.67
CA GLY A 158 0.38 -5.05 21.52
C GLY A 158 0.97 -5.77 20.30
N ARG A 159 0.12 -6.18 19.35
CA ARG A 159 0.58 -6.61 18.01
C ARG A 159 1.19 -5.39 17.32
N GLY A 160 2.47 -5.44 16.98
CA GLY A 160 3.21 -4.30 16.44
C GLY A 160 4.37 -4.71 15.55
N ILE A 161 5.00 -3.73 14.92
CA ILE A 161 6.04 -3.87 13.92
C ILE A 161 7.35 -4.11 14.69
N GLY A 162 8.08 -5.17 14.31
CA GLY A 162 9.36 -5.54 14.91
C GLY A 162 10.50 -5.17 13.97
N PHE A 163 11.67 -4.88 14.54
CA PHE A 163 12.91 -4.78 13.77
C PHE A 163 13.49 -6.18 13.56
N ASP A 164 14.00 -6.45 12.37
CA ASP A 164 14.82 -7.63 12.11
C ASP A 164 16.26 -7.26 12.45
N PHE A 165 16.71 -7.69 13.63
CA PHE A 165 18.14 -7.63 13.97
C PHE A 165 18.78 -8.84 13.29
N ALA A 166 19.31 -8.66 12.09
CA ALA A 166 20.18 -9.67 11.50
C ALA A 166 21.40 -9.84 12.44
N ASP A 167 21.46 -10.96 13.15
CA ASP A 167 22.66 -11.35 13.89
C ASP A 167 23.80 -11.49 12.88
N ASP A 168 24.85 -10.69 13.11
CA ASP A 168 26.12 -10.72 12.39
C ASP A 168 26.85 -12.03 12.74
N THR A 169 26.36 -13.15 12.20
CA THR A 169 27.02 -14.46 12.31
C THR A 169 28.04 -14.60 11.19
N SER A 170 29.05 -13.74 11.24
CA SER A 170 30.25 -13.84 10.41
C SER A 170 31.54 -13.85 11.23
N GLU A 171 31.59 -14.62 12.32
CA GLU A 171 32.81 -14.96 13.08
C GLU A 171 32.44 -16.13 14.02
N GLN A 172 33.02 -17.33 14.05
CA GLN A 172 34.31 -17.86 13.64
C GLN A 172 34.13 -19.35 13.29
N ALA A 173 34.64 -19.79 12.14
CA ALA A 173 34.98 -21.20 11.93
C ALA A 173 36.51 -21.26 11.80
N VAL A 174 37.17 -21.73 12.86
CA VAL A 174 38.55 -22.22 12.86
C VAL A 174 38.50 -23.73 12.88
#